data_AF-A0A9J7AS31-F1
#
_entry.id   AF-A0A9J7AS31-F1
#
_cell.length_a   1.000
_cell.length_b   1.000
_cell.length_c   1.000
_cell.angle_alpha   90.00
_cell.angle_beta   90.00
_cell.angle_gamma   90.00
#
_symmetry.space_group_name_H-M   'P 1'
#
loop_
_entity.id
_entity.type
_entity.pdbx_description
1 polymer ?
#
loop_
_entity_poly.entity_id
_entity_poly.type
_entity_poly.pdbx_seq_one_letter_code
_entity_poly.pdbx_strand_id
1 'polypeptide(L)'
;MSKEASKADLSQIRIALCGLNRQVLLPVRSELMELGYRSAEWIRSDEALRLWTQQGIPDLIVADHQLDDGAAVKTVREIRNGDLGANPFAVVIMTTWANDPENVREAINSGVDDLLVAPYSTGQLLERIKKLITDRKPFIATSDYVGPERRRDPARKSEIPTFEPPNTLRMRQEGEQVDAAALKEQIEASNTQIQEEKLRRIGFQISFLVDLALPKFGVGEFDQDTKEHLDRLAMMSGEAVQRLDGTQYEGISQLCKSMHKLAKRIAADPSAASADDVELLKPLSRAILEAFFPSESTGDLVSQIAGAINSYNDRKNRFSG
;
A
#
# COMPACT_ATOMS: atom_id res chain seq x y z
N MET A 1 -17.45 32.85 -23.78
CA MET A 1 -16.56 33.66 -22.94
C MET A 1 -15.48 32.73 -22.42
N SER A 2 -14.28 32.83 -22.99
CA SER A 2 -13.14 31.99 -22.65
C SER A 2 -12.68 32.35 -21.24
N LYS A 3 -12.75 31.42 -20.28
CA LYS A 3 -12.02 31.57 -19.01
C LYS A 3 -10.54 31.53 -19.38
N GLU A 4 -9.85 32.66 -19.35
CA GLU A 4 -8.40 32.67 -19.26
C GLU A 4 -8.02 31.82 -18.04
N ALA A 5 -7.37 30.68 -18.29
CA ALA A 5 -6.82 29.87 -17.22
C ALA A 5 -5.81 30.74 -16.47
N SER A 6 -6.15 31.11 -15.24
CA SER A 6 -5.21 31.72 -14.31
C SER A 6 -3.93 30.89 -14.33
N LYS A 7 -2.80 31.49 -14.71
CA LYS A 7 -1.51 30.80 -14.74
C LYS A 7 -1.29 30.20 -13.34
N ALA A 8 -1.14 28.88 -13.28
CA ALA A 8 -1.04 28.15 -12.01
C ALA A 8 0.10 28.70 -11.14
N ASP A 9 -0.17 28.92 -9.84
CA ASP A 9 0.86 29.32 -8.88
C ASP A 9 1.64 28.09 -8.41
N LEU A 10 2.70 27.75 -9.16
CA LEU A 10 3.56 26.61 -8.86
C LEU A 10 4.35 26.76 -7.55
N SER A 11 4.37 27.96 -6.94
CA SER A 11 5.01 28.16 -5.63
C SER A 11 4.27 27.44 -4.50
N GLN A 12 3.00 27.08 -4.70
CA GLN A 12 2.18 26.33 -3.76
C GLN A 12 2.49 24.82 -3.77
N ILE A 13 3.25 24.31 -4.74
CA ILE A 13 3.56 22.88 -4.85
C ILE A 13 4.69 22.54 -3.89
N ARG A 14 4.39 21.71 -2.87
CA ARG A 14 5.34 21.30 -1.84
C ARG A 14 6.16 20.12 -2.32
N ILE A 15 7.47 20.34 -2.49
CA ILE A 15 8.40 19.33 -3.00
C ILE A 15 9.49 19.05 -1.96
N ALA A 16 9.63 17.79 -1.57
CA ALA A 16 10.79 17.32 -0.81
C ALA A 16 11.83 16.70 -1.74
N LEU A 17 13.06 17.20 -1.69
CA LEU A 17 14.23 16.61 -2.33
C LEU A 17 15.09 15.99 -1.23
N CYS A 18 14.99 14.68 -1.04
CA CYS A 18 15.62 13.96 0.07
C CYS A 18 16.89 13.24 -0.39
N GLY A 19 18.00 13.51 0.28
CA GLY A 19 19.27 12.84 -0.01
C GLY A 19 20.48 13.62 0.49
N LEU A 20 21.64 12.97 0.52
CA LEU A 20 22.88 13.55 1.04
C LEU A 20 23.75 14.17 -0.07
N ASN A 21 23.56 13.73 -1.33
CA ASN A 21 24.41 14.19 -2.43
C ASN A 21 23.98 15.57 -2.95
N ARG A 22 24.59 16.60 -2.37
CA ARG A 22 24.38 18.01 -2.74
C ARG A 22 24.65 18.29 -4.23
N GLN A 23 25.61 17.59 -4.84
CA GLN A 23 25.97 17.81 -6.25
C GLN A 23 24.87 17.36 -7.20
N VAL A 24 24.05 16.39 -6.79
CA VAL A 24 22.88 15.91 -7.55
C VAL A 24 21.66 16.80 -7.27
N LEU A 25 21.40 17.12 -6.01
CA LEU A 25 20.15 17.80 -5.61
C LEU A 25 20.14 19.30 -5.90
N LEU A 26 21.30 19.98 -5.90
CA LEU A 26 21.35 21.42 -6.17
C LEU A 26 20.93 21.77 -7.61
N PRO A 27 21.47 21.15 -8.67
CA PRO A 27 21.03 21.42 -10.04
C PRO A 27 19.54 21.16 -10.24
N VAL A 28 19.02 20.06 -9.65
CA VAL A 28 17.59 19.75 -9.67
C VAL A 28 16.76 20.85 -9.03
N ARG A 29 17.14 21.29 -7.83
CA ARG A 29 16.43 22.36 -7.11
C ARG A 29 16.46 23.68 -7.88
N SER A 30 17.62 24.06 -8.44
CA SER A 30 17.75 25.29 -9.23
C SER A 30 16.81 25.29 -10.44
N GLU A 31 16.79 24.19 -11.20
CA GLU A 31 15.91 24.05 -12.35
C GLU A 31 14.42 24.08 -11.94
N LEU A 32 14.05 23.40 -10.86
CA LEU A 32 12.68 23.46 -10.32
C LEU A 32 12.28 24.90 -9.95
N MET A 33 13.19 25.66 -9.33
CA MET A 33 12.95 27.07 -9.00
C MET A 33 12.81 27.95 -10.24
N GLU A 34 13.62 27.74 -11.28
CA GLU A 34 13.51 28.43 -12.56
C GLU A 34 12.17 28.15 -13.26
N LEU A 35 11.67 26.91 -13.15
CA LEU A 35 10.35 26.52 -13.64
C LEU A 35 9.19 27.04 -12.78
N GLY A 36 9.45 27.61 -11.60
CA GLY A 36 8.46 28.23 -10.73
C GLY A 36 8.08 27.42 -9.48
N TYR A 37 8.60 26.21 -9.30
CA TYR A 37 8.42 25.39 -8.10
C TYR A 37 9.28 25.92 -6.95
N ARG A 38 8.84 27.02 -6.33
CA ARG A 38 9.61 27.74 -5.31
C ARG A 38 9.67 27.04 -3.95
N SER A 39 8.74 26.12 -3.67
CA SER A 39 8.65 25.36 -2.41
C SER A 39 9.35 23.99 -2.49
N ALA A 40 10.51 23.96 -3.16
CA ALA A 40 11.38 22.78 -3.21
C ALA A 40 12.43 22.84 -2.09
N GLU A 41 12.28 21.93 -1.13
CA GLU A 41 13.08 21.87 0.10
C GLU A 41 14.06 20.72 0.07
N TRP A 42 15.30 20.97 0.50
CA TRP A 42 16.32 19.94 0.62
C TRP A 42 16.26 19.30 2.01
N ILE A 43 15.88 18.02 2.04
CA ILE A 43 15.74 17.21 3.25
C ILE A 43 16.93 16.25 3.36
N ARG A 44 17.55 16.19 4.54
CA ARG A 44 18.84 15.50 4.75
C ARG A 44 18.79 14.29 5.68
N SER A 45 17.62 13.98 6.23
CA SER A 45 17.37 12.80 7.05
C SER A 45 15.93 12.35 6.87
N ASP A 46 15.67 11.07 7.14
CA ASP A 46 14.33 10.49 7.19
C ASP A 46 13.48 11.14 8.29
N GLU A 47 14.08 11.44 9.45
CA GLU A 47 13.39 12.18 10.53
C GLU A 47 12.86 13.54 10.04
N ALA A 48 13.67 14.28 9.28
CA ALA A 48 13.25 15.55 8.70
C ALA A 48 12.18 15.35 7.61
N LEU A 49 12.25 14.28 6.82
CA LEU A 49 11.20 13.92 5.85
C LEU A 49 9.86 13.66 6.55
N ARG A 50 9.89 12.89 7.64
CA ARG A 50 8.71 12.57 8.45
C ARG A 50 8.08 13.84 9.03
N LEU A 51 8.89 14.69 9.65
CA LEU A 51 8.41 15.96 10.21
C LEU A 51 7.82 16.86 9.13
N TRP A 52 8.53 17.02 7.99
CA TRP A 52 8.07 17.82 6.86
C TRP A 52 6.74 17.32 6.29
N THR A 53 6.58 15.99 6.21
CA THR A 53 5.36 15.31 5.75
C THR A 53 4.17 15.55 6.68
N GLN A 54 4.40 15.75 7.98
CA GLN A 54 3.34 16.06 8.95
C GLN A 54 2.96 17.54 8.97
N GLN A 55 3.85 18.44 8.56
CA GLN A 55 3.66 19.89 8.57
C GLN A 55 2.83 20.43 7.40
N GLY A 56 2.36 19.57 6.50
CA GLY A 56 1.41 19.96 5.47
C GLY A 56 1.15 18.85 4.47
N ILE A 57 0.57 19.22 3.33
CA ILE A 57 0.18 18.28 2.29
C ILE A 57 1.35 18.16 1.30
N PRO A 58 2.08 17.03 1.26
CA PRO A 58 3.10 16.81 0.24
C PRO A 58 2.47 16.61 -1.14
N ASP A 59 3.06 17.23 -2.16
CA ASP A 59 2.66 17.02 -3.57
C ASP A 59 3.65 16.11 -4.29
N LEU A 60 4.95 16.31 -4.04
CA LEU A 60 6.02 15.51 -4.62
C LEU A 60 7.12 15.22 -3.59
N ILE A 61 7.53 13.97 -3.50
CA ILE A 61 8.70 13.52 -2.73
C ILE A 61 9.66 12.85 -3.71
N VAL A 62 10.88 13.36 -3.80
CA VAL A 62 11.99 12.71 -4.49
C VAL A 62 12.96 12.23 -3.42
N ALA A 63 13.00 10.93 -3.16
CA ALA A 63 13.78 10.38 -2.05
C ALA A 63 14.90 9.44 -2.53
N ASP A 64 16.11 9.65 -2.02
CA ASP A 64 17.20 8.67 -2.14
C ASP A 64 16.87 7.41 -1.33
N HIS A 65 16.95 6.25 -1.98
CA HIS A 65 16.80 4.94 -1.34
C HIS A 65 17.78 4.77 -0.18
N GLN A 66 18.99 5.31 -0.27
CA GLN A 66 20.02 5.15 0.76
C GLN A 66 19.93 6.21 1.88
N LEU A 67 18.90 7.05 1.89
CA LEU A 67 18.71 8.01 2.97
C LEU A 67 18.49 7.28 4.30
N ASP A 68 19.36 7.57 5.28
CA ASP A 68 19.40 6.96 6.60
C ASP A 68 19.25 5.43 6.54
N ASP A 69 20.16 4.78 5.80
CA ASP A 69 20.26 3.32 5.66
C ASP A 69 18.96 2.65 5.18
N GLY A 70 18.21 3.30 4.28
CA GLY A 70 16.98 2.74 3.72
C GLY A 70 15.70 3.14 4.44
N ALA A 71 15.77 3.99 5.47
CA ALA A 71 14.60 4.41 6.24
C ALA A 71 13.51 5.05 5.37
N ALA A 72 13.88 5.72 4.27
CA ALA A 72 12.95 6.30 3.32
C ALA A 72 11.95 5.28 2.74
N VAL A 73 12.35 4.01 2.54
CA VAL A 73 11.46 2.93 2.06
C VAL A 73 10.31 2.70 3.05
N LYS A 74 10.63 2.68 4.35
CA LYS A 74 9.63 2.52 5.41
C LYS A 74 8.72 3.74 5.50
N THR A 75 9.28 4.94 5.43
CA THR A 75 8.53 6.21 5.45
C THR A 75 7.54 6.30 4.29
N VAL A 76 7.93 5.88 3.07
CA VAL A 76 6.99 5.82 1.93
C VAL A 76 5.88 4.83 2.19
N ARG A 77 6.16 3.63 2.74
CA ARG A 77 5.10 2.67 3.10
C ARG A 77 4.11 3.25 4.10
N GLU A 78 4.60 3.93 5.13
CA GLU A 78 3.74 4.58 6.14
C GLU A 78 2.88 5.70 5.53
N ILE A 79 3.44 6.51 4.63
CA ILE A 79 2.67 7.51 3.85
C ILE A 79 1.55 6.79 3.08
N ARG A 80 1.88 5.76 2.29
CA ARG A 80 0.92 5.01 1.47
C ARG A 80 -0.17 4.31 2.28
N ASN A 81 0.15 3.93 3.52
CA ASN A 81 -0.80 3.31 4.43
C ASN A 81 -1.71 4.31 5.14
N GLY A 82 -1.44 5.62 5.04
CA GLY A 82 -2.10 6.66 5.81
C GLY A 82 -1.61 6.75 7.26
N ASP A 83 -0.51 6.05 7.60
CA ASP A 83 0.09 6.05 8.94
C ASP A 83 0.95 7.30 9.18
N LEU A 84 1.36 8.00 8.11
CA LEU A 84 2.21 9.18 8.16
C LEU A 84 1.73 10.28 7.20
N GLY A 85 1.46 11.46 7.76
CA GLY A 85 1.06 12.64 6.99
C GLY A 85 -0.39 12.62 6.56
N ALA A 86 -0.82 13.71 5.93
CA ALA A 86 -2.21 13.89 5.52
C ALA A 86 -2.52 13.39 4.10
N ASN A 87 -1.51 13.08 3.27
CA ASN A 87 -1.70 12.72 1.87
C ASN A 87 -0.97 11.42 1.50
N PRO A 88 -1.65 10.25 1.51
CA PRO A 88 -1.05 8.99 1.08
C PRO A 88 -0.82 8.94 -0.44
N PHE A 89 -1.38 9.88 -1.20
CA PHE A 89 -1.35 9.91 -2.66
C PHE A 89 -0.34 10.91 -3.21
N ALA A 90 0.50 11.50 -2.35
CA ALA A 90 1.63 12.32 -2.80
C ALA A 90 2.42 11.57 -3.88
N VAL A 91 2.88 12.29 -4.90
CA VAL A 91 3.70 11.68 -5.93
C VAL A 91 5.05 11.37 -5.31
N VAL A 92 5.51 10.11 -5.40
CA VAL A 92 6.79 9.69 -4.83
C VAL A 92 7.67 9.11 -5.92
N ILE A 93 8.80 9.76 -6.18
CA ILE A 93 9.87 9.21 -7.02
C ILE A 93 10.99 8.79 -6.09
N MET A 94 11.38 7.51 -6.13
CA MET A 94 12.57 7.06 -5.41
C MET A 94 13.75 7.03 -6.36
N THR A 95 14.92 7.42 -5.87
CA THR A 95 16.18 7.32 -6.62
C THR A 95 17.05 6.24 -5.99
N THR A 96 17.63 5.36 -6.79
CA THR A 96 18.50 4.28 -6.29
C THR A 96 19.72 4.12 -7.15
N TRP A 97 20.80 3.59 -6.60
CA TRP A 97 21.90 3.04 -7.39
C TRP A 97 21.49 1.64 -7.88
N ALA A 98 21.76 1.30 -9.15
CA ALA A 98 21.37 0.01 -9.75
C ALA A 98 22.31 -1.15 -9.42
N ASN A 99 23.06 -1.05 -8.32
CA ASN A 99 24.03 -2.06 -7.92
C ASN A 99 23.39 -3.26 -7.19
N ASP A 100 22.12 -3.17 -6.79
CA ASP A 100 21.42 -4.25 -6.08
C ASP A 100 19.95 -4.40 -6.52
N PRO A 101 19.56 -5.55 -7.10
CA PRO A 101 18.16 -5.87 -7.42
C PRO A 101 17.22 -5.84 -6.22
N GLU A 102 17.70 -6.15 -5.01
CA GLU A 102 16.87 -6.15 -3.80
C GLU A 102 16.46 -4.72 -3.42
N ASN A 103 17.36 -3.75 -3.50
CA ASN A 103 17.02 -2.32 -3.29
C ASN A 103 15.93 -1.85 -4.27
N VAL A 104 16.04 -2.26 -5.54
CA VAL A 104 15.01 -1.97 -6.56
C VAL A 104 13.67 -2.60 -6.15
N ARG A 105 13.69 -3.86 -5.71
CA ARG A 105 12.49 -4.58 -5.27
C ARG A 105 11.86 -3.91 -4.04
N GLU A 106 12.65 -3.52 -3.04
CA GLU A 106 12.19 -2.86 -1.83
C GLU A 106 11.60 -1.49 -2.11
N ALA A 107 12.25 -0.67 -2.93
CA ALA A 107 11.76 0.61 -3.40
C ALA A 107 10.41 0.46 -4.10
N ILE A 108 10.32 -0.46 -5.07
CA ILE A 108 9.10 -0.75 -5.82
C ILE A 108 7.95 -1.18 -4.88
N ASN A 109 8.24 -2.08 -3.94
CA ASN A 109 7.29 -2.62 -2.97
C ASN A 109 6.92 -1.61 -1.88
N SER A 110 7.59 -0.46 -1.77
CA SER A 110 7.17 0.61 -0.87
C SER A 110 5.95 1.40 -1.38
N GLY A 111 5.63 1.28 -2.67
CA GLY A 111 4.51 2.02 -3.28
C GLY A 111 4.91 3.31 -3.99
N VAL A 112 6.19 3.50 -4.32
CA VAL A 112 6.67 4.66 -5.10
C VAL A 112 5.96 4.75 -6.46
N ASP A 113 5.66 5.95 -6.95
CA ASP A 113 5.07 6.14 -8.27
C ASP A 113 6.05 5.76 -9.39
N ASP A 114 7.32 6.17 -9.27
CA ASP A 114 8.39 5.83 -10.20
C ASP A 114 9.72 5.60 -9.47
N LEU A 115 10.64 4.93 -10.14
CA LEU A 115 12.00 4.64 -9.67
C LEU A 115 13.00 5.16 -10.71
N LEU A 116 13.95 5.98 -10.27
CA LEU A 116 15.01 6.52 -11.12
C LEU A 116 16.36 5.95 -10.70
N VAL A 117 17.09 5.38 -11.65
CA VAL A 117 18.43 4.85 -11.39
C VAL A 117 19.46 5.97 -11.48
N ALA A 118 20.29 6.11 -10.46
CA ALA A 118 21.43 7.02 -10.43
C ALA A 118 22.65 6.42 -11.17
N PRO A 119 23.47 7.25 -11.85
CA PRO A 119 23.31 8.70 -11.99
C PRO A 119 22.19 9.07 -12.98
N TYR A 120 21.47 10.14 -12.67
CA TYR A 120 20.42 10.69 -13.53
C TYR A 120 20.65 12.19 -13.75
N SER A 121 20.18 12.71 -14.89
CA SER A 121 20.18 14.15 -15.17
C SER A 121 18.94 14.83 -14.61
N THR A 122 19.03 16.15 -14.38
CA THR A 122 17.86 16.97 -14.03
C THR A 122 16.72 16.80 -15.04
N GLY A 123 17.05 16.76 -16.34
CA GLY A 123 16.07 16.55 -17.41
C GLY A 123 15.33 15.23 -17.29
N GLN A 124 16.02 14.13 -16.93
CA GLN A 124 15.38 12.83 -16.72
C GLN A 124 14.40 12.86 -15.55
N LEU A 125 14.77 13.49 -14.42
CA LEU A 125 13.85 13.62 -13.29
C LEU A 125 12.61 14.47 -13.65
N LEU A 126 12.81 15.59 -14.34
CA LEU A 126 11.69 16.43 -14.80
C LEU A 126 10.77 15.71 -15.78
N GLU A 127 11.31 14.86 -16.65
CA GLU A 127 10.50 14.02 -17.54
C GLU A 127 9.62 13.05 -16.74
N ARG A 128 10.16 12.45 -15.67
CA ARG A 128 9.36 11.60 -14.77
C ARG A 128 8.26 12.37 -14.07
N ILE A 129 8.56 13.57 -13.55
CA ILE A 129 7.57 14.44 -12.91
C ILE A 129 6.44 14.78 -13.91
N LYS A 130 6.78 15.20 -15.13
CA LYS A 130 5.79 15.50 -16.18
C LYS A 130 4.91 14.29 -16.50
N LYS A 131 5.52 13.10 -16.63
CA LYS A 131 4.77 11.87 -16.87
C LYS A 131 3.79 11.55 -15.74
N LEU A 132 4.20 11.71 -14.49
CA LEU A 132 3.33 11.45 -13.33
C LEU A 132 2.24 12.50 -13.15
N ILE A 133 2.39 13.69 -13.75
CA ILE A 133 1.32 14.69 -13.83
C ILE A 133 0.27 14.25 -14.86
N THR A 134 0.68 13.76 -16.03
CA THR A 134 -0.25 13.51 -17.15
C THR A 134 -0.78 12.08 -17.25
N ASP A 135 0.00 11.09 -16.85
CA ASP A 135 -0.26 9.65 -17.04
C ASP A 135 0.17 8.87 -15.78
N ARG A 136 -0.43 9.24 -14.65
CA ARG A 136 -0.24 8.51 -13.40
C ARG A 136 -1.01 7.20 -13.47
N LYS A 137 -0.34 6.10 -13.09
CA LYS A 137 -0.98 4.78 -13.05
C LYS A 137 -2.05 4.69 -11.97
N PRO A 138 -3.11 3.89 -12.19
CA PRO A 138 -4.04 3.58 -11.13
C PRO A 138 -3.35 2.78 -10.02
N PHE A 139 -3.89 2.87 -8.81
CA PHE A 139 -3.38 2.19 -7.64
C PHE A 139 -4.14 0.89 -7.36
N ILE A 140 -3.46 -0.01 -6.67
CA ILE A 140 -4.04 -1.18 -6.02
C ILE A 140 -3.78 -1.11 -4.52
N ALA A 141 -4.67 -1.70 -3.74
CA ALA A 141 -4.48 -1.93 -2.32
C ALA A 141 -4.60 -3.44 -2.04
N THR A 142 -3.53 -4.00 -1.48
CA THR A 142 -3.50 -5.34 -0.86
C THR A 142 -3.29 -5.17 0.64
N SER A 143 -3.32 -6.28 1.39
CA SER A 143 -3.00 -6.29 2.82
C SER A 143 -1.68 -5.59 3.14
N ASP A 144 -0.68 -5.75 2.27
CA ASP A 144 0.72 -5.39 2.49
C ASP A 144 1.27 -4.37 1.47
N TYR A 145 0.48 -3.92 0.50
CA TYR A 145 0.92 -3.00 -0.54
C TYR A 145 -0.17 -1.98 -0.90
N VAL A 146 0.22 -0.72 -1.00
CA VAL A 146 -0.60 0.35 -1.59
C VAL A 146 0.27 1.14 -2.54
N GLY A 147 -0.12 1.21 -3.80
CA GLY A 147 0.65 1.92 -4.80
C GLY A 147 0.26 1.56 -6.24
N PRO A 148 1.03 2.03 -7.23
CA PRO A 148 0.73 1.83 -8.65
C PRO A 148 0.55 0.36 -9.02
N GLU A 149 -0.40 0.06 -9.91
CA GLU A 149 -0.49 -1.25 -10.55
C GLU A 149 0.78 -1.49 -11.41
N ARG A 150 1.53 -2.54 -11.06
CA ARG A 150 2.83 -2.84 -11.66
C ARG A 150 2.82 -4.05 -12.58
N ARG A 151 1.74 -4.82 -12.62
CA ARG A 151 1.66 -6.00 -13.48
C ARG A 151 1.69 -5.57 -14.93
N ARG A 152 2.63 -6.18 -15.66
CA ARG A 152 2.92 -5.85 -17.06
C ARG A 152 2.10 -6.66 -18.04
N ASP A 153 1.45 -7.73 -17.59
CA ASP A 153 0.74 -8.67 -18.45
C ASP A 153 -0.79 -8.46 -18.36
N PRO A 154 -1.40 -7.79 -19.36
CA PRO A 154 -2.86 -7.62 -19.41
C PRO A 154 -3.62 -8.93 -19.62
N ALA A 155 -2.96 -10.02 -20.06
CA ALA A 155 -3.60 -11.34 -20.18
C ALA A 155 -3.80 -12.01 -18.81
N ARG A 156 -3.03 -11.59 -17.79
CA ARG A 156 -3.17 -12.07 -16.42
C ARG A 156 -4.29 -11.28 -15.74
N LYS A 157 -5.55 -11.69 -15.98
CA LYS A 157 -6.72 -11.12 -15.29
C LYS A 157 -6.46 -11.08 -13.79
N SER A 158 -6.45 -9.90 -13.23
CA SER A 158 -6.44 -9.71 -11.79
C SER A 158 -7.84 -9.47 -11.29
N GLU A 159 -8.17 -10.14 -10.20
CA GLU A 159 -9.36 -9.87 -9.39
C GLU A 159 -9.09 -8.78 -8.32
N ILE A 160 -8.06 -7.95 -8.53
CA ILE A 160 -7.71 -6.87 -7.60
C ILE A 160 -8.20 -5.59 -8.26
N PRO A 161 -9.20 -4.91 -7.68
CA PRO A 161 -9.73 -3.69 -8.25
C PRO A 161 -8.64 -2.62 -8.19
N THR A 162 -8.60 -1.83 -9.24
CA THR A 162 -7.76 -0.66 -9.33
C THR A 162 -8.60 0.59 -9.04
N PHE A 163 -7.98 1.62 -8.50
CA PHE A 163 -8.62 2.93 -8.31
C PHE A 163 -7.70 4.05 -8.77
N GLU A 164 -8.27 5.18 -9.18
CA GLU A 164 -7.50 6.36 -9.58
C GLU A 164 -7.09 7.17 -8.35
N PRO A 165 -5.79 7.28 -8.02
CA PRO A 165 -5.36 8.02 -6.85
C PRO A 165 -5.49 9.53 -7.09
N PRO A 166 -5.97 10.32 -6.11
CA PRO A 166 -5.90 11.79 -6.17
C PRO A 166 -4.49 12.28 -6.51
N ASN A 167 -4.38 13.23 -7.44
CA ASN A 167 -3.09 13.75 -7.90
C ASN A 167 -3.00 15.25 -7.59
N THR A 168 -2.63 15.57 -6.35
CA THR A 168 -2.51 16.96 -5.88
C THR A 168 -1.46 17.75 -6.65
N LEU A 169 -0.39 17.08 -7.10
CA LEU A 169 0.62 17.66 -7.98
C LEU A 169 0.00 18.12 -9.31
N ARG A 170 -0.82 17.28 -9.97
CA ARG A 170 -1.53 17.65 -11.21
C ARG A 170 -2.52 18.79 -10.96
N MET A 171 -3.36 18.68 -9.93
CA MET A 171 -4.37 19.69 -9.60
C MET A 171 -3.73 21.08 -9.44
N ARG A 172 -2.64 21.17 -8.64
CA ARG A 172 -1.92 22.44 -8.45
C ARG A 172 -1.20 22.90 -9.73
N GLN A 173 -0.65 21.99 -10.53
CA GLN A 173 0.00 22.30 -11.81
C GLN A 173 -0.99 22.90 -12.82
N GLU A 174 -2.23 22.41 -12.84
CA GLU A 174 -3.29 22.83 -13.75
C GLU A 174 -4.00 24.11 -13.27
N GLY A 175 -3.62 24.64 -12.10
CA GLY A 175 -4.19 25.86 -11.52
C GLY A 175 -5.59 25.65 -10.96
N GLU A 176 -5.97 24.40 -10.67
CA GLU A 176 -7.19 24.12 -9.93
C GLU A 176 -7.09 24.79 -8.56
N GLN A 177 -8.15 25.50 -8.15
CA GLN A 177 -8.23 26.00 -6.78
C GLN A 177 -8.42 24.81 -5.87
N VAL A 178 -7.31 24.34 -5.32
CA VAL A 178 -7.29 23.31 -4.29
C VAL A 178 -7.74 23.98 -2.99
N ASP A 179 -9.05 24.01 -2.75
CA ASP A 179 -9.58 24.32 -1.43
C ASP A 179 -9.01 23.28 -0.45
N ALA A 180 -8.29 23.75 0.57
CA ALA A 180 -7.65 22.89 1.56
C ALA A 180 -8.68 22.00 2.28
N ALA A 181 -9.92 22.48 2.47
CA ALA A 181 -10.99 21.70 3.07
C ALA A 181 -11.47 20.58 2.13
N ALA A 182 -11.77 20.92 0.87
CA ALA A 182 -12.20 19.93 -0.13
C ALA A 182 -11.12 18.89 -0.42
N LEU A 183 -9.84 19.30 -0.50
CA LEU A 183 -8.74 18.36 -0.68
C LEU A 183 -8.60 17.42 0.52
N LYS A 184 -8.71 17.95 1.74
CA LYS A 184 -8.67 17.12 2.94
C LYS A 184 -9.81 16.11 2.96
N GLU A 185 -11.03 16.52 2.62
CA GLU A 185 -12.19 15.64 2.51
C GLU A 185 -11.99 14.55 1.43
N GLN A 186 -11.46 14.91 0.26
CA GLN A 186 -11.16 13.95 -0.81
C GLN A 186 -10.10 12.93 -0.39
N ILE A 187 -9.06 13.38 0.32
CA ILE A 187 -8.01 12.50 0.82
C ILE A 187 -8.56 11.59 1.92
N GLU A 188 -9.35 12.10 2.86
CA GLU A 188 -10.01 11.31 3.90
C GLU A 188 -10.92 10.24 3.28
N ALA A 189 -11.74 10.59 2.29
CA ALA A 189 -12.59 9.63 1.58
C ALA A 189 -11.76 8.53 0.88
N SER A 190 -10.65 8.92 0.24
CA SER A 190 -9.76 7.97 -0.44
C SER A 190 -8.96 7.11 0.54
N ASN A 191 -8.62 7.63 1.73
CA ASN A 191 -8.03 6.88 2.83
C ASN A 191 -8.99 5.80 3.33
N THR A 192 -10.24 6.17 3.60
CA THR A 192 -11.29 5.21 3.99
C THR A 192 -11.44 4.13 2.92
N GLN A 193 -11.46 4.50 1.64
CA GLN A 193 -11.52 3.53 0.54
C GLN A 193 -10.33 2.54 0.55
N ILE A 194 -9.08 3.02 0.73
CA ILE A 194 -7.92 2.13 0.85
C ILE A 194 -8.10 1.18 2.04
N GLN A 195 -8.51 1.72 3.19
CA GLN A 195 -8.66 0.94 4.42
C GLN A 195 -9.71 -0.17 4.25
N GLU A 196 -10.81 0.14 3.58
CA GLU A 196 -11.87 -0.81 3.26
C GLU A 196 -11.46 -1.88 2.24
N GLU A 197 -10.67 -1.52 1.23
CA GLU A 197 -10.09 -2.51 0.30
C GLU A 197 -9.08 -3.42 1.03
N LYS A 198 -8.26 -2.87 1.93
CA LYS A 198 -7.34 -3.67 2.76
C LYS A 198 -8.09 -4.65 3.65
N LEU A 199 -9.15 -4.22 4.31
CA LEU A 199 -10.00 -5.07 5.14
C LEU A 199 -10.61 -6.22 4.32
N ARG A 200 -11.11 -5.93 3.11
CA ARG A 200 -11.57 -6.96 2.16
C ARG A 200 -10.48 -7.97 1.84
N ARG A 201 -9.25 -7.51 1.59
CA ARG A 201 -8.11 -8.39 1.31
C ARG A 201 -7.70 -9.23 2.53
N ILE A 202 -7.74 -8.66 3.74
CA ILE A 202 -7.52 -9.38 4.99
C ILE A 202 -8.60 -10.46 5.17
N GLY A 203 -9.87 -10.14 4.92
CA GLY A 203 -10.98 -11.11 4.96
C GLY A 203 -10.75 -12.31 4.05
N PHE A 204 -10.37 -12.05 2.79
CA PHE A 204 -10.01 -13.09 1.84
C PHE A 204 -8.84 -13.95 2.34
N GLN A 205 -7.78 -13.32 2.86
CA GLN A 205 -6.61 -14.03 3.39
C GLN A 205 -6.93 -14.88 4.63
N ILE A 206 -7.78 -14.39 5.54
CA ILE A 206 -8.26 -15.16 6.70
C ILE A 206 -8.94 -16.44 6.22
N SER A 207 -9.88 -16.34 5.28
CA SER A 207 -10.56 -17.52 4.76
C SER A 207 -9.62 -18.46 3.98
N PHE A 208 -8.69 -17.91 3.20
CA PHE A 208 -7.67 -18.69 2.50
C PHE A 208 -6.77 -19.48 3.47
N LEU A 209 -6.28 -18.85 4.54
CA LEU A 209 -5.39 -19.48 5.52
C LEU A 209 -6.13 -20.55 6.33
N VAL A 210 -7.38 -20.30 6.71
CA VAL A 210 -8.24 -21.30 7.37
C VAL A 210 -8.42 -22.52 6.46
N ASP A 211 -8.72 -22.31 5.18
CA ASP A 211 -8.95 -23.42 4.23
C ASP A 211 -7.68 -24.23 3.96
N LEU A 212 -6.52 -23.59 4.04
CA LEU A 212 -5.22 -24.24 3.91
C LEU A 212 -4.84 -25.04 5.17
N ALA A 213 -5.18 -24.52 6.35
CA ALA A 213 -4.82 -25.13 7.64
C ALA A 213 -5.76 -26.25 8.08
N LEU A 214 -7.07 -26.15 7.82
CA LEU A 214 -8.07 -27.12 8.30
C LEU A 214 -7.76 -28.59 7.97
N PRO A 215 -7.32 -28.95 6.74
CA PRO A 215 -6.97 -30.34 6.43
C PRO A 215 -5.88 -30.94 7.33
N LYS A 216 -4.97 -30.11 7.85
CA LYS A 216 -3.84 -30.53 8.69
C LYS A 216 -4.27 -30.99 10.08
N PHE A 217 -5.35 -30.42 10.62
CA PHE A 217 -5.94 -30.86 11.88
C PHE A 217 -6.57 -32.25 11.77
N GLY A 218 -7.09 -32.63 10.60
CA GLY A 218 -7.65 -33.96 10.38
C GLY A 218 -6.63 -35.09 10.40
N VAL A 219 -5.37 -34.80 10.04
CA VAL A 219 -4.25 -35.76 10.06
C VAL A 219 -3.32 -35.60 11.27
N GLY A 220 -3.45 -34.51 12.03
CA GLY A 220 -2.60 -34.24 13.20
C GLY A 220 -1.15 -33.87 12.85
N GLU A 221 -0.89 -33.43 11.63
CA GLU A 221 0.46 -33.08 11.15
C GLU A 221 0.63 -31.55 11.07
N PHE A 222 1.47 -31.00 11.94
CA PHE A 222 1.76 -29.56 12.02
C PHE A 222 3.22 -29.28 11.69
N ASP A 223 3.54 -29.32 10.39
CA ASP A 223 4.83 -28.90 9.86
C ASP A 223 5.08 -27.39 10.08
N GLN A 224 6.29 -26.94 9.78
CA GLN A 224 6.68 -25.53 9.94
C GLN A 224 5.75 -24.61 9.12
N ASP A 225 5.40 -24.98 7.90
CA ASP A 225 4.52 -24.20 7.03
C ASP A 225 3.12 -24.02 7.65
N THR A 226 2.56 -25.07 8.24
CA THR A 226 1.26 -25.01 8.91
C THR A 226 1.30 -24.06 10.10
N LYS A 227 2.40 -24.07 10.88
CA LYS A 227 2.59 -23.11 11.98
C LYS A 227 2.69 -21.67 11.46
N GLU A 228 3.47 -21.43 10.41
CA GLU A 228 3.57 -20.12 9.77
C GLU A 228 2.22 -19.63 9.23
N HIS A 229 1.38 -20.51 8.68
CA HIS A 229 0.03 -20.17 8.24
C HIS A 229 -0.89 -19.79 9.40
N LEU A 230 -0.84 -20.51 10.53
CA LEU A 230 -1.63 -20.21 11.73
C LEU A 230 -1.18 -18.91 12.40
N ASP A 231 0.13 -18.66 12.47
CA ASP A 231 0.69 -17.40 12.95
C ASP A 231 0.25 -16.22 12.07
N ARG A 232 0.29 -16.41 10.74
CA ARG A 232 -0.20 -15.41 9.79
C ARG A 232 -1.71 -15.18 9.94
N LEU A 233 -2.50 -16.23 10.17
CA LEU A 233 -3.93 -16.10 10.43
C LEU A 233 -4.19 -15.25 11.69
N ALA A 234 -3.45 -15.50 12.77
CA ALA A 234 -3.53 -14.72 14.01
C ALA A 234 -3.11 -13.26 13.78
N MET A 235 -2.05 -13.02 13.00
CA MET A 235 -1.59 -11.68 12.64
C MET A 235 -2.64 -10.91 11.83
N MET A 236 -3.14 -11.48 10.73
CA MET A 236 -4.11 -10.84 9.84
C MET A 236 -5.44 -10.55 10.52
N SER A 237 -5.95 -11.49 11.33
CA SER A 237 -7.15 -11.25 12.13
C SER A 237 -6.96 -10.15 13.18
N GLY A 238 -5.76 -10.00 13.74
CA GLY A 238 -5.43 -8.89 14.64
C GLY A 238 -5.35 -7.55 13.92
N GLU A 239 -4.77 -7.54 12.72
CA GLU A 239 -4.72 -6.34 11.86
C GLU A 239 -6.12 -5.88 11.44
N ALA A 240 -7.02 -6.81 11.11
CA ALA A 240 -8.42 -6.47 10.86
C ALA A 240 -9.01 -5.68 12.03
N VAL A 241 -8.86 -6.17 13.27
CA VAL A 241 -9.40 -5.51 14.47
C VAL A 241 -8.92 -4.07 14.61
N GLN A 242 -7.68 -3.78 14.23
CA GLN A 242 -7.09 -2.44 14.34
C GLN A 242 -7.57 -1.47 13.25
N ARG A 243 -8.08 -1.98 12.13
CA ARG A 243 -8.42 -1.18 10.94
C ARG A 243 -9.92 -0.97 10.72
N LEU A 244 -10.79 -1.50 11.60
CA LEU A 244 -12.25 -1.41 11.43
C LEU A 244 -12.82 -0.03 11.77
N ASP A 245 -12.20 0.68 12.70
CA ASP A 245 -12.71 1.97 13.22
C ASP A 245 -12.74 3.02 12.09
N GLY A 246 -13.87 3.70 11.92
CA GLY A 246 -14.03 4.71 10.87
C GLY A 246 -14.29 4.15 9.47
N THR A 247 -14.56 2.84 9.34
CA THR A 247 -14.95 2.18 8.09
C THR A 247 -16.40 1.72 8.14
N GLN A 248 -16.98 1.38 6.98
CA GLN A 248 -18.31 0.77 6.93
C GLN A 248 -18.43 -0.58 7.66
N TYR A 249 -17.30 -1.20 8.04
CA TYR A 249 -17.23 -2.52 8.66
C TYR A 249 -17.18 -2.48 10.19
N GLU A 250 -17.28 -1.32 10.85
CA GLU A 250 -17.18 -1.18 12.30
C GLU A 250 -18.07 -2.17 13.07
N GLY A 251 -19.27 -2.45 12.53
CA GLY A 251 -20.25 -3.38 13.11
C GLY A 251 -19.78 -4.83 13.27
N ILE A 252 -18.74 -5.27 12.54
CA ILE A 252 -18.24 -6.66 12.63
C ILE A 252 -17.02 -6.83 13.55
N SER A 253 -16.69 -5.82 14.35
CA SER A 253 -15.57 -5.85 15.31
C SER A 253 -15.54 -7.09 16.20
N GLN A 254 -16.70 -7.58 16.65
CA GLN A 254 -16.76 -8.78 17.49
C GLN A 254 -16.38 -10.06 16.73
N LEU A 255 -16.72 -10.18 15.44
CA LEU A 255 -16.34 -11.33 14.62
C LEU A 255 -14.81 -11.39 14.46
N CYS A 256 -14.20 -10.27 14.07
CA CYS A 256 -12.74 -10.17 13.91
C CYS A 256 -12.01 -10.42 15.24
N LYS A 257 -12.51 -9.87 16.36
CA LYS A 257 -11.94 -10.12 17.71
C LYS A 257 -12.03 -11.59 18.10
N SER A 258 -13.13 -12.26 17.77
CA SER A 258 -13.35 -13.68 18.08
C SER A 258 -12.41 -14.56 17.26
N MET A 259 -12.32 -14.30 15.95
CA MET A 259 -11.35 -14.96 15.06
C MET A 259 -9.91 -14.74 15.54
N HIS A 260 -9.52 -13.52 15.91
CA HIS A 260 -8.17 -13.24 16.39
C HIS A 260 -7.81 -14.02 17.66
N LYS A 261 -8.72 -14.04 18.65
CA LYS A 261 -8.52 -14.82 19.88
C LYS A 261 -8.39 -16.31 19.59
N LEU A 262 -9.26 -16.84 18.73
CA LEU A 262 -9.25 -18.25 18.34
C LEU A 262 -7.96 -18.62 17.60
N ALA A 263 -7.62 -17.88 16.54
CA ALA A 263 -6.42 -18.09 15.75
C ALA A 263 -5.15 -18.00 16.60
N LYS A 264 -5.06 -17.02 17.50
CA LYS A 264 -3.92 -16.86 18.41
C LYS A 264 -3.78 -18.04 19.37
N ARG A 265 -4.89 -18.56 19.90
CA ARG A 265 -4.90 -19.73 20.80
C ARG A 265 -4.46 -21.00 20.06
N ILE A 266 -5.00 -21.23 18.86
CA ILE A 266 -4.64 -22.38 18.03
C ILE A 266 -3.18 -22.30 17.55
N ALA A 267 -2.70 -21.13 17.15
CA ALA A 267 -1.33 -20.93 16.69
C ALA A 267 -0.29 -21.21 17.80
N ALA A 268 -0.63 -20.91 19.06
CA ALA A 268 0.27 -21.14 20.19
C ALA A 268 0.58 -22.62 20.42
N ASP A 269 -0.41 -23.51 20.25
CA ASP A 269 -0.22 -24.96 20.28
C ASP A 269 -1.29 -25.66 19.40
N PRO A 270 -1.00 -25.87 18.11
CA PRO A 270 -1.95 -26.48 17.19
C PRO A 270 -2.28 -27.94 17.58
N SER A 271 -1.34 -28.64 18.20
CA SER A 271 -1.52 -30.04 18.62
C SER A 271 -2.42 -30.20 19.83
N ALA A 272 -2.56 -29.14 20.65
CA ALA A 272 -3.46 -29.11 21.80
C ALA A 272 -4.80 -28.40 21.52
N ALA A 273 -5.05 -27.95 20.29
CA ALA A 273 -6.31 -27.29 19.94
C ALA A 273 -7.52 -28.23 20.14
N SER A 274 -8.59 -27.73 20.74
CA SER A 274 -9.82 -28.52 20.92
C SER A 274 -10.56 -28.71 19.59
N ALA A 275 -11.32 -29.80 19.47
CA ALA A 275 -12.17 -30.05 18.30
C ALA A 275 -13.13 -28.87 18.04
N ASP A 276 -13.78 -28.36 19.10
CA ASP A 276 -14.67 -27.21 19.03
C ASP A 276 -13.96 -25.95 18.47
N ASP A 277 -12.73 -25.67 18.91
CA ASP A 277 -11.96 -24.53 18.43
C ASP A 277 -11.64 -24.65 16.93
N VAL A 278 -11.26 -25.84 16.48
CA VAL A 278 -10.97 -26.11 15.06
C VAL A 278 -12.25 -26.02 14.21
N GLU A 279 -13.37 -26.56 14.69
CA GLU A 279 -14.67 -26.47 14.02
C GLU A 279 -15.17 -25.04 13.87
N LEU A 280 -14.86 -24.14 14.83
CA LEU A 280 -15.25 -22.74 14.79
C LEU A 280 -14.47 -21.89 13.76
N LEU A 281 -13.29 -22.32 13.32
CA LEU A 281 -12.48 -21.56 12.35
C LEU A 281 -13.23 -21.29 11.04
N LYS A 282 -13.85 -22.32 10.47
CA LYS A 282 -14.55 -22.22 9.18
C LYS A 282 -15.78 -21.31 9.19
N PRO A 283 -16.75 -21.46 10.14
CA PRO A 283 -17.91 -20.58 10.17
C PRO A 283 -17.51 -19.12 10.50
N LEU A 284 -16.53 -18.90 11.37
CA LEU A 284 -16.05 -17.54 11.66
C LEU A 284 -15.36 -16.90 10.45
N SER A 285 -14.52 -17.65 9.72
CA SER A 285 -13.84 -17.10 8.53
C SER A 285 -14.84 -16.76 7.43
N ARG A 286 -15.86 -17.60 7.24
CA ARG A 286 -16.97 -17.33 6.30
C ARG A 286 -17.77 -16.10 6.68
N ALA A 287 -18.17 -15.97 7.95
CA ALA A 287 -18.92 -14.80 8.41
C ALA A 287 -18.13 -13.49 8.22
N ILE A 288 -16.81 -13.52 8.49
CA ILE A 288 -15.93 -12.37 8.23
C ILE A 288 -15.85 -12.07 6.72
N LEU A 289 -15.69 -13.10 5.89
CA LEU A 289 -15.62 -12.95 4.44
C LEU A 289 -16.92 -12.33 3.89
N GLU A 290 -18.09 -12.87 4.25
CA GLU A 290 -19.38 -12.34 3.81
C GLU A 290 -19.59 -10.89 4.25
N ALA A 291 -19.20 -10.57 5.48
CA ALA A 291 -19.32 -9.21 5.98
C ALA A 291 -18.45 -8.20 5.25
N PHE A 292 -17.26 -8.59 4.79
CA PHE A 292 -16.40 -7.72 4.00
C PHE A 292 -16.82 -7.63 2.52
N PHE A 293 -17.60 -8.59 2.01
CA PHE A 293 -18.03 -8.64 0.62
C PHE A 293 -19.57 -8.70 0.52
N PRO A 294 -20.29 -7.68 1.02
CA PRO A 294 -21.76 -7.72 1.12
C PRO A 294 -22.47 -7.79 -0.25
N SER A 295 -21.78 -7.43 -1.33
CA SER A 295 -22.31 -7.41 -2.70
C SER A 295 -21.90 -8.63 -3.53
N GLU A 296 -21.07 -9.53 -3.00
CA GLU A 296 -20.61 -10.72 -3.72
C GLU A 296 -21.28 -11.99 -3.18
N SER A 297 -21.48 -12.97 -4.06
CA SER A 297 -21.99 -14.27 -3.65
C SER A 297 -20.94 -15.04 -2.85
N THR A 298 -21.32 -15.59 -1.69
CA THR A 298 -20.46 -16.48 -0.90
C THR A 298 -19.90 -17.63 -1.76
N GLY A 299 -20.71 -18.16 -2.69
CA GLY A 299 -20.28 -19.24 -3.58
C GLY A 299 -19.14 -18.84 -4.50
N ASP A 300 -19.18 -17.62 -5.05
CA ASP A 300 -18.16 -17.11 -5.95
C ASP A 300 -16.85 -16.86 -5.19
N LEU A 301 -16.94 -16.24 -4.01
CA LEU A 301 -15.80 -16.01 -3.13
C LEU A 301 -15.11 -17.31 -2.72
N VAL A 302 -15.88 -18.35 -2.36
CA VAL A 302 -15.34 -19.68 -2.03
C VAL A 302 -14.64 -20.31 -3.25
N SER A 303 -15.21 -20.15 -4.45
CA SER A 303 -14.59 -20.63 -5.69
C SER A 303 -13.27 -19.91 -5.98
N GLN A 304 -13.20 -18.59 -5.79
CA GLN A 304 -11.97 -17.81 -5.91
C GLN A 304 -10.89 -18.28 -4.92
N ILE A 305 -11.27 -18.51 -3.66
CA ILE A 305 -10.35 -19.02 -2.63
C ILE A 305 -9.81 -20.41 -3.02
N ALA A 306 -10.67 -21.32 -3.48
CA ALA A 306 -10.24 -22.64 -3.95
C ALA A 306 -9.25 -22.53 -5.13
N GLY A 307 -9.51 -21.65 -6.09
CA GLY A 307 -8.59 -21.37 -7.20
C GLY A 307 -7.24 -20.80 -6.74
N ALA A 308 -7.27 -19.91 -5.75
CA ALA A 308 -6.05 -19.36 -5.13
C ALA A 308 -5.23 -20.44 -4.41
N ILE A 309 -5.88 -21.37 -3.70
CA ILE A 309 -5.21 -22.49 -3.02
C ILE A 309 -4.55 -23.42 -4.03
N ASN A 310 -5.23 -23.76 -5.13
CA ASN A 310 -4.65 -24.56 -6.20
C ASN A 310 -3.39 -23.89 -6.77
N SER A 311 -3.48 -22.59 -7.08
CA SER A 311 -2.34 -21.81 -7.58
C SER A 311 -1.18 -21.69 -6.57
N TYR A 312 -1.48 -21.72 -5.27
CA TYR A 312 -0.48 -21.74 -4.21
C TYR A 312 0.24 -23.10 -4.16
N ASN A 313 -0.52 -24.20 -4.13
CA ASN A 313 0.02 -25.56 -4.09
C ASN A 313 0.86 -25.89 -5.33
N ASP A 314 0.41 -25.49 -6.52
CA ASP A 314 1.18 -25.67 -7.77
C ASP A 314 2.53 -24.97 -7.73
N ARG A 315 2.59 -23.77 -7.16
CA ARG A 315 3.85 -23.04 -6.99
C ARG A 315 4.75 -23.74 -5.99
N LYS A 316 4.23 -24.14 -4.84
CA LYS A 316 4.98 -24.87 -3.81
C LYS A 316 5.62 -26.14 -4.38
N ASN A 317 4.85 -26.94 -5.10
CA ASN A 317 5.33 -28.19 -5.71
C ASN A 317 6.43 -27.97 -6.77
N ARG A 318 6.45 -26.82 -7.46
CA ARG A 318 7.52 -26.48 -8.43
C ARG A 318 8.84 -26.08 -7.79
N PHE A 319 8.85 -25.65 -6.54
CA PHE A 319 10.06 -25.25 -5.81
C PHE A 319 10.56 -26.33 -4.84
N SER A 320 9.74 -27.36 -4.57
CA SER A 320 10.08 -28.50 -3.72
C SER A 320 10.59 -29.74 -4.48
N GLY A 321 10.67 -29.68 -5.82
CA GLY A 321 11.24 -30.72 -6.68
C GLY A 321 12.44 -30.20 -7.46
#